data_AF-A0A0B2AM98-F1
#
_entry.id   AF-A0A0B2AM98-F1
#
_cell.length_a   1.000
_cell.length_b   1.000
_cell.length_c   1.000
_cell.angle_alpha   90.00
_cell.angle_beta   90.00
_cell.angle_gamma   90.00
#
_symmetry.space_group_name_H-M   'P 1'
#
loop_
_entity.id
_entity.type
_entity.pdbx_description
1 polymer ?
#
loop_
_entity_poly.entity_id
_entity_poly.type
_entity_poly.pdbx_seq_one_letter_code
_entity_poly.pdbx_strand_id
1 'polypeptide(L)'
;MSSASTGRRLHFPVRRSSSVRTMGGAEQAYAMLRTLYVVAPLLFGLDKFFNVLTYWPTYLAPVATQIVPLSPQGFMYIVGAVEIAAGLLVAFKPRWGSVVVALWLAGIIVNLLVLGHFYDVALRDFGLLVGALALNRLTARRA
;
A
#
# COMPACT_ATOMS: atom_id res chain seq x y z
N MET A 1 -34.32 20.19 -70.59
CA MET A 1 -32.94 19.74 -70.31
C MET A 1 -32.33 20.67 -69.27
N SER A 2 -32.27 20.26 -68.00
CA SER A 2 -31.44 20.92 -66.99
C SER A 2 -31.08 19.88 -65.92
N SER A 3 -29.85 19.37 -66.01
CA SER A 3 -29.30 18.32 -65.16
C SER A 3 -28.59 18.99 -63.98
N ALA A 4 -29.20 18.98 -62.80
CA ALA A 4 -28.55 19.43 -61.57
C ALA A 4 -27.64 18.31 -61.04
N SER A 5 -26.32 18.53 -61.11
CA SER A 5 -25.30 17.62 -60.58
C SER A 5 -25.32 17.61 -59.05
N THR A 6 -25.84 16.53 -58.47
CA THR A 6 -25.78 16.25 -57.03
C THR A 6 -24.35 15.91 -56.61
N GLY A 7 -23.64 16.88 -56.04
CA GLY A 7 -22.32 16.67 -55.43
C GLY A 7 -22.41 15.80 -54.18
N ARG A 8 -21.98 14.54 -54.29
CA ARG A 8 -21.85 13.62 -53.15
C ARG A 8 -20.68 14.06 -52.27
N ARG A 9 -20.97 14.76 -51.17
CA ARG A 9 -19.95 15.06 -50.14
C ARG A 9 -19.50 13.75 -49.51
N LEU A 10 -18.25 13.39 -49.73
CA LEU A 10 -17.59 12.30 -49.01
C LEU A 10 -17.47 12.70 -47.54
N HIS A 11 -18.32 12.11 -46.69
CA HIS A 11 -18.16 12.18 -45.24
C HIS A 11 -16.96 11.31 -44.87
N PHE A 12 -15.79 11.94 -44.72
CA PHE A 12 -14.66 11.28 -44.09
C PHE A 12 -14.97 11.17 -42.60
N PRO A 13 -15.08 9.96 -42.02
CA PRO A 13 -15.13 9.84 -40.57
C PRO A 13 -13.81 10.40 -40.05
N VAL A 14 -13.87 11.53 -39.34
CA VAL A 14 -12.75 12.02 -38.53
C VAL A 14 -12.45 10.88 -37.56
N ARG A 15 -11.41 10.09 -37.85
CA ARG A 15 -10.89 9.08 -36.95
C ARG A 15 -10.50 9.85 -35.70
N ARG A 16 -11.33 9.80 -34.64
CA ARG A 16 -10.97 10.37 -33.34
C ARG A 16 -9.62 9.74 -33.01
N SER A 17 -8.56 10.53 -33.09
CA SER A 17 -7.26 10.16 -32.58
C SER A 17 -7.51 9.70 -31.16
N SER A 18 -7.23 8.43 -30.90
CA SER A 18 -7.29 7.86 -29.56
C SER A 18 -6.34 8.69 -28.71
N SER A 19 -6.88 9.68 -28.01
CA SER A 19 -6.17 10.38 -26.95
C SER A 19 -5.69 9.28 -26.01
N VAL A 20 -4.38 9.05 -25.99
CA VAL A 20 -3.75 8.32 -24.92
C VAL A 20 -4.15 9.10 -23.66
N ARG A 21 -5.09 8.57 -22.88
CA ARG A 21 -5.45 9.17 -21.60
C ARG A 21 -4.21 9.05 -20.72
N THR A 22 -3.45 10.13 -20.62
CA THR A 22 -2.41 10.25 -19.61
C THR A 22 -3.08 10.16 -18.25
N MET A 23 -2.64 9.22 -17.42
CA MET A 23 -3.15 9.10 -16.05
C MET A 23 -2.97 10.42 -15.32
N GLY A 24 -4.04 10.92 -14.69
CA GLY A 24 -3.95 12.12 -13.85
C GLY A 24 -3.00 11.90 -12.67
N GLY A 25 -2.42 12.96 -12.11
CA GLY A 25 -1.45 12.84 -11.00
C GLY A 25 -1.98 12.03 -9.82
N ALA A 26 -3.27 12.14 -9.50
CA ALA A 26 -3.92 11.34 -8.45
C ALA A 26 -4.01 9.83 -8.78
N GLU A 27 -4.08 9.46 -10.06
CA GLU A 27 -4.04 8.06 -10.53
C GLU A 27 -2.66 7.46 -10.43
N GLN A 28 -1.64 8.23 -10.80
CA GLN A 28 -0.26 7.81 -10.63
C GLN A 28 0.09 7.64 -9.15
N ALA A 29 -0.24 8.63 -8.31
CA ALA A 29 -0.01 8.55 -6.86
C ALA A 29 -0.75 7.38 -6.22
N TYR A 30 -2.00 7.14 -6.60
CA TYR A 30 -2.75 5.97 -6.13
C TYR A 30 -2.07 4.65 -6.54
N ALA A 31 -1.65 4.52 -7.79
CA ALA A 31 -1.00 3.31 -8.29
C ALA A 31 0.33 3.05 -7.56
N MET A 32 1.12 4.10 -7.34
CA MET A 32 2.39 4.02 -6.59
C MET A 32 2.16 3.60 -5.14
N LEU A 33 1.26 4.29 -4.43
CA LEU A 33 0.97 3.98 -3.02
C LEU A 33 0.36 2.59 -2.88
N ARG A 34 -0.60 2.21 -3.73
CA ARG A 34 -1.18 0.86 -3.70
C ARG A 34 -0.09 -0.19 -3.93
N THR A 35 0.82 0.03 -4.87
CA THR A 35 1.92 -0.91 -5.14
C THR A 35 2.84 -1.02 -3.92
N LEU A 36 3.25 0.11 -3.34
CA LEU A 36 4.07 0.14 -2.12
C LEU A 36 3.43 -0.65 -0.98
N TYR A 37 2.16 -0.38 -0.67
CA TYR A 37 1.45 -1.02 0.45
C TYR A 37 0.98 -2.46 0.17
N VAL A 38 1.11 -2.95 -1.07
CA VAL A 38 1.00 -4.37 -1.36
C VAL A 38 2.36 -5.04 -1.18
N VAL A 39 3.40 -4.50 -1.81
CA VAL A 39 4.71 -5.15 -1.87
C VAL A 39 5.43 -5.09 -0.52
N ALA A 40 5.48 -3.93 0.13
CA ALA A 40 6.26 -3.77 1.36
C ALA A 40 5.79 -4.69 2.50
N PRO A 41 4.48 -4.78 2.85
CA PRO A 41 4.05 -5.70 3.90
C PRO A 41 4.25 -7.17 3.55
N LEU A 42 4.13 -7.56 2.27
CA LEU A 42 4.44 -8.92 1.84
C LEU A 42 5.92 -9.25 2.06
N LEU A 43 6.81 -8.35 1.66
CA LEU A 43 8.26 -8.57 1.82
C LEU A 43 8.70 -8.54 3.28
N PHE A 44 8.26 -7.56 4.08
CA PHE A 44 8.56 -7.51 5.51
C PHE A 44 7.96 -8.69 6.26
N GLY A 45 6.76 -9.12 5.87
CA GLY A 45 6.10 -10.25 6.49
C GLY A 45 6.82 -11.56 6.20
N LEU A 46 7.22 -11.80 4.95
CA LEU A 46 8.04 -12.95 4.56
C LEU A 46 9.41 -12.91 5.24
N ASP A 47 10.06 -11.76 5.30
CA ASP A 47 11.39 -11.63 5.89
C ASP A 47 11.40 -11.96 7.39
N LYS A 48 10.29 -11.81 8.12
CA LYS A 48 10.19 -12.24 9.52
C LYS A 48 10.32 -13.75 9.73
N PHE A 49 10.13 -14.55 8.67
CA PHE A 49 10.36 -15.99 8.70
C PHE A 49 11.83 -16.36 8.45
N PHE A 50 12.54 -15.55 7.65
CA PHE A 50 13.88 -15.88 7.16
C PHE A 50 15.00 -15.02 7.74
N ASN A 51 14.67 -13.86 8.33
CA ASN A 51 15.59 -12.85 8.87
C ASN A 51 16.72 -12.47 7.89
N VAL A 52 16.41 -12.25 6.61
CA VAL A 52 17.41 -11.91 5.58
C VAL A 52 17.78 -10.43 5.65
N LEU A 53 16.80 -9.53 5.84
CA LEU A 53 17.08 -8.10 5.95
C LEU A 53 17.61 -7.72 7.33
N THR A 54 17.05 -8.31 8.38
CA THR A 54 17.47 -8.06 9.77
C THR A 54 16.97 -9.17 10.69
N TYR A 55 17.52 -9.21 11.91
CA TYR A 55 17.00 -10.05 12.97
C TYR A 55 15.84 -9.34 13.69
N TRP A 56 14.63 -9.68 13.26
CA TRP A 56 13.39 -9.04 13.67
C TRP A 56 13.07 -9.07 15.17
N PRO A 57 13.37 -10.15 15.92
CA PRO A 57 13.07 -10.19 17.35
C PRO A 57 13.71 -9.08 18.19
N THR A 58 14.79 -8.45 17.71
CA THR A 58 15.43 -7.30 18.38
C THR A 58 14.52 -6.07 18.49
N TYR A 59 13.54 -5.93 17.59
CA TYR A 59 12.61 -4.79 17.58
C TYR A 59 11.40 -4.98 18.49
N LEU A 60 11.28 -6.12 19.18
CA LEU A 60 10.11 -6.42 20.00
C LEU A 60 10.31 -5.91 21.43
N ALA A 61 9.39 -5.06 21.91
CA ALA A 61 9.42 -4.61 23.30
C ALA A 61 9.19 -5.81 24.25
N PRO A 62 9.94 -5.94 25.36
CA PRO A 62 9.79 -7.06 26.30
C PRO A 62 8.35 -7.23 26.82
N VAL A 63 7.59 -6.14 26.91
CA VAL A 63 6.19 -6.16 27.33
C VAL A 63 5.30 -7.00 26.42
N ALA A 64 5.57 -7.05 25.10
CA ALA A 64 4.78 -7.83 24.16
C ALA A 64 4.92 -9.35 24.39
N THR A 65 6.13 -9.79 24.74
CA THR A 65 6.42 -11.20 25.06
C THR A 65 5.97 -11.61 26.46
N GLN A 66 5.65 -10.66 27.34
CA GLN A 66 5.09 -10.95 28.67
C GLN A 66 3.58 -11.23 28.62
N ILE A 67 2.87 -10.62 27.66
CA ILE A 67 1.42 -10.79 27.49
C ILE A 67 1.11 -12.10 26.74
N VAL A 68 1.95 -12.45 25.77
CA VAL A 68 1.80 -13.66 24.95
C VAL A 68 2.99 -14.60 25.24
N PRO A 69 2.77 -15.78 25.85
CA PRO A 69 3.84 -16.69 26.28
C PRO A 69 4.43 -17.47 25.10
N LEU A 70 4.97 -16.74 24.12
CA LEU A 70 5.68 -17.27 22.96
C LEU A 70 7.13 -16.79 22.99
N SER A 71 8.01 -17.54 22.33
CA SER A 71 9.36 -17.04 22.08
C SER A 71 9.30 -15.76 21.22
N PRO A 72 10.28 -14.85 21.34
CA PRO A 72 10.33 -13.64 20.51
C PRO A 72 10.24 -13.94 19.01
N GLN A 73 10.93 -14.98 18.53
CA GLN A 73 10.86 -15.40 17.13
C GLN A 73 9.48 -15.99 16.77
N GLY A 74 8.87 -16.75 17.67
CA GLY A 74 7.49 -17.25 17.47
C GLY A 74 6.47 -16.12 17.35
N PHE A 75 6.63 -15.06 18.13
CA PHE A 75 5.83 -13.84 18.00
C PHE A 75 6.04 -13.17 16.64
N MET A 76 7.29 -13.07 16.17
CA MET A 76 7.59 -12.47 14.86
C MET A 76 7.00 -13.27 13.68
N TYR A 77 6.84 -14.60 13.79
CA TYR A 77 6.12 -15.37 12.78
C TYR A 77 4.64 -14.97 12.68
N ILE A 78 3.98 -14.69 13.81
CA ILE A 78 2.60 -14.20 13.82
C ILE A 78 2.53 -12.82 13.20
N VAL A 79 3.43 -11.91 13.61
CA VAL A 79 3.53 -10.55 13.02
C VAL A 79 3.74 -10.65 11.51
N GLY A 80 4.61 -11.55 11.05
CA GLY A 80 4.88 -11.77 9.64
C GLY A 80 3.63 -12.23 8.86
N ALA A 81 2.87 -13.18 9.41
CA ALA A 81 1.62 -13.63 8.82
C ALA A 81 0.58 -12.49 8.72
N VAL A 82 0.48 -11.65 9.74
CA VAL A 82 -0.44 -10.49 9.73
C VAL A 82 -0.03 -9.46 8.68
N GLU A 83 1.26 -9.17 8.54
CA GLU A 83 1.75 -8.23 7.51
C GLU A 83 1.48 -8.76 6.09
N ILE A 84 1.65 -10.06 5.85
CA ILE A 84 1.30 -10.68 4.57
C ILE A 84 -0.21 -10.52 4.30
N ALA A 85 -1.05 -10.83 5.28
CA ALA A 85 -2.49 -10.68 5.16
C ALA A 85 -2.90 -9.22 4.90
N ALA A 86 -2.24 -8.25 5.55
CA ALA A 86 -2.46 -6.84 5.32
C ALA A 86 -2.08 -6.41 3.90
N GLY A 87 -0.93 -6.85 3.38
CA GLY A 87 -0.52 -6.59 2.00
C GLY A 87 -1.50 -7.16 0.97
N LEU A 88 -1.97 -8.38 1.18
CA LEU A 88 -3.04 -8.98 0.36
C LEU A 88 -4.35 -8.20 0.47
N LEU A 89 -4.73 -7.75 1.67
CA LEU A 89 -5.94 -6.96 1.87
C LEU A 89 -5.85 -5.62 1.12
N VAL A 90 -4.70 -4.96 1.08
CA VAL A 90 -4.51 -3.75 0.26
C VAL A 90 -4.64 -4.07 -1.23
N ALA A 91 -4.14 -5.23 -1.67
CA ALA A 91 -4.24 -5.64 -3.07
C ALA A 91 -5.71 -5.78 -3.50
N PHE A 92 -6.53 -6.45 -2.71
CA PHE A 92 -7.92 -6.75 -3.09
C PHE A 92 -8.91 -5.66 -2.67
N LYS A 93 -8.71 -5.03 -1.51
CA LYS A 93 -9.61 -4.04 -0.91
C LYS A 93 -8.82 -2.85 -0.34
N PRO A 94 -8.20 -2.02 -1.20
CA PRO A 94 -7.28 -0.96 -0.77
C PRO A 94 -7.88 0.02 0.23
N ARG A 95 -9.19 0.31 0.16
CA ARG A 95 -9.88 1.19 1.11
C ARG A 95 -9.80 0.67 2.55
N TRP A 96 -10.01 -0.62 2.75
CA TRP A 96 -9.94 -1.25 4.08
C TRP A 96 -8.50 -1.58 4.44
N GLY A 97 -7.74 -2.15 3.50
CA GLY A 97 -6.34 -2.50 3.69
C GLY A 97 -5.49 -1.32 4.14
N SER A 98 -5.68 -0.14 3.57
CA SER A 98 -4.91 1.05 3.95
C SER A 98 -5.13 1.48 5.40
N VAL A 99 -6.35 1.31 5.93
CA VAL A 99 -6.65 1.62 7.34
C VAL A 99 -6.03 0.58 8.26
N VAL A 100 -6.13 -0.70 7.90
CA VAL A 100 -5.50 -1.80 8.64
C VAL A 100 -3.98 -1.60 8.72
N VAL A 101 -3.34 -1.28 7.59
CA VAL A 101 -1.89 -0.99 7.56
C VAL A 101 -1.55 0.23 8.41
N ALA A 102 -2.33 1.31 8.34
CA ALA A 102 -2.08 2.50 9.16
C ALA A 102 -2.15 2.20 10.68
N LEU A 103 -3.16 1.44 11.11
CA LEU A 103 -3.30 1.01 12.51
C LEU A 103 -2.17 0.06 12.93
N TRP A 104 -1.77 -0.85 12.03
CA TRP A 104 -0.67 -1.77 12.29
C TRP A 104 0.66 -1.03 12.46
N LEU A 105 0.97 -0.08 11.57
CA LEU A 105 2.14 0.78 11.67
C LEU A 105 2.11 1.62 12.95
N ALA A 106 0.94 2.13 13.36
CA ALA A 106 0.81 2.83 14.64
C ALA A 106 1.20 1.91 15.82
N GLY A 107 0.77 0.65 15.80
CA GLY A 107 1.17 -0.36 16.78
C GLY A 107 2.68 -0.61 16.81
N ILE A 108 3.32 -0.74 15.63
CA ILE A 108 4.78 -0.89 15.52
C ILE A 108 5.50 0.32 16.10
N ILE A 109 5.08 1.54 15.74
CA ILE A 109 5.66 2.79 16.24
C ILE A 109 5.57 2.83 17.76
N VAL A 110 4.39 2.57 18.33
CA VAL A 110 4.21 2.54 19.79
C VAL A 110 5.13 1.50 20.44
N ASN A 111 5.25 0.30 19.86
CA ASN A 111 6.17 -0.72 20.35
C ASN A 111 7.62 -0.22 20.38
N LEU A 112 8.10 0.44 19.31
CA LEU A 112 9.46 0.99 19.26
C LEU A 112 9.67 2.12 20.28
N LEU A 113 8.67 2.98 20.47
CA LEU A 113 8.73 4.04 21.48
C LEU A 113 8.77 3.48 22.90
N VAL A 114 8.00 2.43 23.20
CA VAL A 114 8.02 1.74 24.50
C VAL A 114 9.34 0.99 24.71
N LEU A 115 9.92 0.42 23.65
CA LEU A 115 11.23 -0.20 23.70
C LEU A 115 12.35 0.80 24.04
N GLY A 116 12.17 2.09 23.76
CA GLY A 116 13.13 3.15 24.06
C GLY A 116 14.32 3.22 23.10
N HIS A 117 14.24 2.54 21.96
CA HIS A 117 15.29 2.48 20.93
C HIS A 117 14.66 2.57 19.52
N PHE A 118 15.49 2.78 18.49
CA PHE A 118 15.07 2.82 17.07
C PHE A 118 14.09 3.94 16.71
N TYR A 119 14.29 5.14 17.28
CA TYR A 119 13.47 6.33 16.98
C TYR A 119 13.51 6.76 15.51
N ASP A 120 14.63 6.51 14.83
CA ASP A 120 14.81 6.69 13.40
C ASP A 120 13.86 5.78 12.59
N VAL A 121 13.73 4.52 13.00
CA VAL A 121 12.78 3.56 12.41
C VAL A 121 11.34 3.99 12.69
N ALA A 122 11.04 4.39 13.93
CA ALA A 122 9.71 4.89 14.30
C ALA A 122 9.29 6.11 13.46
N LEU A 123 10.21 7.05 13.21
CA LEU A 123 9.94 8.22 12.37
C LEU A 123 9.69 7.85 10.91
N ARG A 124 10.46 6.90 10.36
CA ARG A 124 10.23 6.37 9.00
C ARG A 124 8.85 5.72 8.90
N ASP A 125 8.52 4.89 9.88
CA ASP A 125 7.24 4.18 9.91
C ASP A 125 6.06 5.15 10.10
N PHE A 126 6.26 6.29 10.77
CA PHE A 126 5.28 7.38 10.78
C PHE A 126 5.04 7.96 9.38
N GLY A 127 6.09 8.15 8.58
CA GLY A 127 5.95 8.52 7.16
C GLY A 127 5.15 7.49 6.37
N LEU A 128 5.41 6.19 6.58
CA LEU A 128 4.63 5.11 5.99
C LEU A 128 3.19 5.08 6.49
N LEU A 129 2.92 5.44 7.74
CA LEU A 129 1.55 5.55 8.26
C LEU A 129 0.80 6.67 7.52
N VAL A 130 1.41 7.85 7.38
CA VAL A 130 0.81 8.97 6.66
C VAL A 130 0.55 8.61 5.19
N GLY A 131 1.47 7.92 4.52
CA GLY A 131 1.26 7.44 3.15
C GLY A 131 0.09 6.44 3.04
N ALA A 132 -0.14 5.60 4.04
CA ALA A 132 -1.26 4.66 4.06
C ALA A 132 -2.59 5.42 4.20
N LEU A 133 -2.63 6.46 5.03
CA LEU A 133 -3.78 7.36 5.13
C LEU A 133 -4.02 8.14 3.82
N ALA A 134 -2.94 8.54 3.13
CA ALA A 134 -3.05 9.15 1.80
C ALA A 134 -3.67 8.19 0.77
N LEU A 135 -3.23 6.93 0.75
CA LEU A 135 -3.85 5.88 -0.08
C LEU A 135 -5.35 5.73 0.23
N ASN A 136 -5.72 5.74 1.52
CA ASN A 136 -7.12 5.66 1.92
C ASN A 136 -7.97 6.80 1.33
N ARG A 137 -7.45 8.03 1.41
CA ARG A 137 -8.12 9.23 0.88
C ARG A 137 -8.23 9.23 -0.63
N LEU A 138 -7.22 8.73 -1.34
CA LEU A 138 -7.28 8.56 -2.80
C LEU A 138 -8.25 7.46 -3.23
N THR A 139 -8.43 6.42 -2.40
CA THR A 139 -9.39 5.34 -2.67
C THR A 139 -10.83 5.79 -2.45
N ALA A 140 -11.09 6.65 -1.45
CA ALA A 140 -12.42 7.18 -1.18
C ALA A 140 -13.02 8.00 -2.33
N ARG A 141 -12.19 8.54 -3.23
CA ARG A 141 -12.63 9.27 -4.42
C ARG A 141 -12.97 8.37 -5.61
N ARG A 142 -12.73 7.05 -5.50
CA ARG A 142 -12.86 6.07 -6.60
C ARG A 142 -13.92 5.00 -6.34
N ALA A 143 -14.48 4.96 -5.14
CA ALA A 143 -15.50 4.00 -4.73
C ALA A 143 -16.90 4.51 -5.07
#